data_AF-A0A7C1J2J4-F1
#
_entry.id   AF-A0A7C1J2J4-F1
#
_cell.length_a   1.000
_cell.length_b   1.000
_cell.length_c   1.000
_cell.angle_alpha   90.00
_cell.angle_beta   90.00
_cell.angle_gamma   90.00
#
_symmetry.space_group_name_H-M   'P 1'
#
loop_
_entity.id
_entity.type
_entity.pdbx_description
1 polymer ?
#
loop_
_entity_poly.entity_id
_entity_poly.type
_entity_poly.pdbx_seq_one_letter_code
_entity_poly.pdbx_strand_id
1 'polypeptide(L)'
;MAASSKVVFSQSDVMECLRSQAGITVEEAMQTMTAEEILRHRPFVPTDIELFNPSVYPDGSEMQPAGGEEPTEAEVFAMLRNYLESEFPQDIQAQREAIALFTNPDAIAKIPNPSLRAGMVALRGTLAEPAIDMILHGTMANGDPMVEIVQFNDDLPANVYGMVTYIDPMTIEINGFGRAENPFMFTRTLAHEPLHSDSFNGVYEEGILAALDTLVYLEQLARHPELATMGTQFARFHNANALARLNSGTGSDLGLYQTNGAVQIFPCSATITFTSFWERYRDNPVFEESPGNELLGEYLERVQKPGKPICSADRFDEALVDCIDQNQNALTDEELVAAAAALQLALPAE
;
A
#
# COMPACT_ATOMS: atom_id res chain seq x y z
N MET A 1 18.43 0.53 -40.95
CA MET A 1 17.71 -0.01 -39.77
C MET A 1 18.73 -0.79 -38.96
N ALA A 2 19.25 -0.19 -37.89
CA ALA A 2 20.17 -0.88 -36.99
C ALA A 2 19.32 -1.72 -36.03
N ALA A 3 19.55 -3.03 -36.03
CA ALA A 3 18.94 -3.93 -35.06
C ALA A 3 19.48 -3.58 -33.67
N SER A 4 18.60 -3.06 -32.80
CA SER A 4 18.90 -2.92 -31.38
C SER A 4 18.96 -4.34 -30.79
N SER A 5 20.17 -4.78 -30.43
CA SER A 5 20.36 -6.02 -29.68
C SER A 5 19.83 -5.78 -28.26
N LYS A 6 18.64 -6.32 -27.95
CA LYS A 6 18.21 -6.46 -26.56
C LYS A 6 19.23 -7.36 -25.85
N VAL A 7 19.98 -6.78 -24.93
CA VAL A 7 20.80 -7.54 -23.99
C VAL A 7 19.83 -8.35 -23.15
N VAL A 8 19.87 -9.68 -23.30
CA VAL A 8 19.11 -10.59 -22.46
C VAL A 8 19.98 -10.82 -21.23
N PHE A 9 19.63 -10.19 -20.11
CA PHE A 9 20.22 -10.51 -18.81
C PHE A 9 19.79 -11.92 -18.41
N SER A 10 20.73 -12.68 -17.85
CA SER A 10 20.49 -14.02 -17.33
C SER A 10 20.15 -13.97 -15.83
N GLN A 11 19.49 -15.00 -15.29
CA GLN A 11 19.08 -15.05 -13.88
C GLN A 11 20.22 -14.91 -12.86
N SER A 12 21.48 -15.09 -13.26
CA SER A 12 22.63 -14.83 -12.38
C SER A 12 22.84 -13.33 -12.13
N ASP A 13 22.34 -12.47 -13.02
CA ASP A 13 22.81 -11.10 -13.12
C ASP A 13 22.10 -10.17 -12.11
N VAL A 14 20.83 -10.41 -11.78
CA VAL A 14 20.10 -9.58 -10.79
C VAL A 14 20.63 -9.84 -9.39
N MET A 15 20.77 -11.11 -8.99
CA MET A 15 21.28 -11.45 -7.66
C MET A 15 22.75 -11.08 -7.46
N GLU A 16 23.58 -11.16 -8.52
CA GLU A 16 24.94 -10.64 -8.48
C GLU A 16 24.95 -9.11 -8.34
N CYS A 17 24.10 -8.41 -9.08
CA CYS A 17 23.93 -6.96 -8.96
C CYS A 17 23.51 -6.58 -7.53
N LEU A 18 22.46 -7.19 -6.98
CA LEU A 18 21.96 -6.88 -5.63
C LEU A 18 23.02 -7.12 -4.56
N ARG A 19 23.75 -8.24 -4.62
CA ARG A 19 24.87 -8.51 -3.68
C ARG A 19 26.01 -7.51 -3.81
N SER A 20 26.27 -7.00 -5.01
CA SER A 20 27.31 -5.98 -5.23
C SER A 20 26.88 -4.59 -4.76
N GLN A 21 25.58 -4.31 -4.75
CA GLN A 21 25.01 -3.03 -4.36
C GLN A 21 24.55 -2.99 -2.91
N ALA A 22 24.28 -4.11 -2.26
CA ALA A 22 23.86 -4.15 -0.86
C ALA A 22 25.06 -3.97 0.09
N GLY A 23 24.98 -2.95 0.94
CA GLY A 23 25.85 -2.71 2.08
C GLY A 23 25.32 -3.40 3.34
N ILE A 24 25.25 -2.66 4.44
CA ILE A 24 24.63 -3.13 5.69
C ILE A 24 23.11 -3.14 5.58
N THR A 25 22.45 -4.08 6.26
CA THR A 25 20.98 -4.11 6.33
C THR A 25 20.44 -2.88 7.07
N VAL A 26 19.19 -2.51 6.81
CA VAL A 26 18.54 -1.42 7.54
C VAL A 26 18.48 -1.71 9.05
N GLU A 27 18.22 -2.96 9.44
CA GLU A 27 18.20 -3.38 10.85
C GLU A 27 19.56 -3.20 11.54
N GLU A 28 20.67 -3.52 10.86
CA GLU A 28 22.02 -3.26 11.36
C GLU A 28 22.29 -1.75 11.45
N ALA A 29 21.87 -0.97 10.44
CA ALA A 29 22.05 0.48 10.41
C ALA A 29 21.35 1.18 11.58
N MET A 30 20.15 0.73 11.95
CA MET A 30 19.37 1.25 13.10
C MET A 30 20.12 1.18 14.44
N GLN A 31 21.16 0.36 14.56
CA GLN A 31 21.97 0.26 15.78
C GLN A 31 23.00 1.40 15.91
N THR A 32 23.32 2.10 14.82
CA THR A 32 24.43 3.05 14.76
C THR A 32 24.10 4.38 14.09
N MET A 33 22.98 4.47 13.39
CA MET A 33 22.52 5.65 12.64
C MET A 33 21.13 6.08 13.11
N THR A 34 20.84 7.37 12.98
CA THR A 34 19.47 7.89 13.13
C THR A 34 18.59 7.51 11.94
N ALA A 35 17.27 7.53 12.12
CA ALA A 35 16.34 7.22 11.02
C ALA A 35 16.50 8.17 9.82
N GLU A 36 16.69 9.46 10.09
CA GLU A 36 16.96 10.48 9.06
C GLU A 36 18.25 10.19 8.28
N GLU A 37 19.32 9.75 8.96
CA GLU A 37 20.57 9.34 8.30
C GLU A 37 20.35 8.12 7.41
N ILE A 38 19.65 7.09 7.88
CA ILE A 38 19.34 5.87 7.11
C ILE A 38 18.55 6.23 5.83
N LEU A 39 17.51 7.06 5.94
CA LEU A 39 16.67 7.44 4.79
C LEU A 39 17.43 8.25 3.74
N ARG A 40 18.50 8.98 4.11
CA ARG A 40 19.35 9.70 3.15
C ARG A 40 20.17 8.79 2.25
N HIS A 41 20.32 7.51 2.60
CA HIS A 41 21.05 6.53 1.79
C HIS A 41 20.19 5.86 0.71
N ARG A 42 18.94 6.28 0.52
CA ARG A 42 18.10 5.75 -0.56
C ARG A 42 18.73 5.96 -1.95
N PRO A 43 18.44 5.09 -2.93
CA PRO A 43 17.49 3.98 -2.87
C PRO A 43 18.03 2.77 -2.09
N PHE A 44 17.17 2.17 -1.27
CA PHE A 44 17.45 0.92 -0.59
C PHE A 44 17.39 -0.27 -1.55
N VAL A 45 18.24 -1.27 -1.26
CA VAL A 45 18.44 -2.46 -2.08
C VAL A 45 17.76 -3.66 -1.41
N PRO A 46 16.88 -4.41 -2.10
CA PRO A 46 16.36 -5.67 -1.57
C PRO A 46 17.45 -6.69 -1.27
N THR A 47 17.37 -7.33 -0.09
CA THR A 47 18.26 -8.47 0.23
C THR A 47 17.62 -9.82 -0.14
N ASP A 48 16.30 -9.86 -0.26
CA ASP A 48 15.52 -11.02 -0.72
C ASP A 48 14.49 -10.61 -1.79
N ILE A 49 14.69 -11.07 -3.02
CA ILE A 49 13.77 -10.79 -4.13
C ILE A 49 12.47 -11.58 -4.07
N GLU A 50 12.41 -12.65 -3.27
CA GLU A 50 11.19 -13.45 -3.09
C GLU A 50 10.10 -12.67 -2.34
N LEU A 51 10.45 -11.57 -1.69
CA LEU A 51 9.50 -10.66 -1.05
C LEU A 51 8.80 -9.71 -2.04
N PHE A 52 9.23 -9.66 -3.30
CA PHE A 52 8.75 -8.64 -4.25
C PHE A 52 8.12 -9.28 -5.49
N ASN A 53 7.29 -8.50 -6.19
CA ASN A 53 6.61 -8.92 -7.40
C ASN A 53 7.61 -9.26 -8.54
N PRO A 54 7.50 -10.43 -9.20
CA PRO A 54 8.38 -10.83 -10.30
C PRO A 54 8.39 -9.90 -11.51
N SER A 55 7.37 -9.06 -11.70
CA SER A 55 7.40 -8.03 -12.73
C SER A 55 8.51 -6.99 -12.50
N VAL A 56 8.91 -6.78 -11.23
CA VAL A 56 10.05 -5.96 -10.83
C VAL A 56 11.34 -6.78 -10.82
N TYR A 57 11.30 -7.97 -10.24
CA TYR A 57 12.45 -8.87 -10.07
C TYR A 57 12.17 -10.23 -10.71
N PRO A 58 12.41 -10.40 -12.03
CA PRO A 58 11.98 -11.58 -12.77
C PRO A 58 12.66 -12.90 -12.36
N ASP A 59 13.73 -12.81 -11.57
CA ASP A 59 14.45 -13.97 -11.04
C ASP A 59 13.79 -14.55 -9.78
N GLY A 60 12.83 -13.85 -9.18
CA GLY A 60 12.04 -14.35 -8.07
C GLY A 60 11.03 -15.41 -8.52
N SER A 61 10.60 -16.27 -7.59
CA SER A 61 9.59 -17.28 -7.86
C SER A 61 8.25 -16.66 -8.32
N GLU A 62 7.43 -17.43 -9.03
CA GLU A 62 6.06 -17.01 -9.38
C GLU A 62 5.25 -16.73 -8.12
N MET A 63 4.50 -15.61 -8.11
CA MET A 63 3.62 -15.31 -6.98
C MET A 63 2.52 -16.35 -6.85
N GLN A 64 2.24 -16.76 -5.62
CA GLN A 64 1.16 -17.68 -5.32
C GLN A 64 0.19 -17.03 -4.33
N PRO A 65 -1.13 -17.17 -4.51
CA PRO A 65 -2.10 -16.85 -3.48
C PRO A 65 -1.78 -17.55 -2.16
N ALA A 66 -2.29 -17.01 -1.05
CA ALA A 66 -2.26 -17.74 0.21
C ALA A 66 -2.92 -19.11 0.05
N GLY A 67 -2.26 -20.16 0.52
CA GLY A 67 -2.80 -21.51 0.52
C GLY A 67 -3.50 -21.83 1.84
N GLY A 68 -4.40 -22.81 1.82
CA GLY A 68 -5.12 -23.27 3.01
C GLY A 68 -6.62 -23.07 2.91
N GLU A 69 -7.32 -23.31 4.02
CA GLU A 69 -8.74 -23.01 4.15
C GLU A 69 -8.93 -21.53 4.50
N GLU A 70 -10.07 -20.97 4.11
CA GLU A 70 -10.49 -19.63 4.54
C GLU A 70 -10.59 -19.58 6.08
N PRO A 71 -9.94 -18.60 6.75
CA PRO A 71 -9.99 -18.49 8.20
C PRO A 71 -11.43 -18.36 8.72
N THR A 72 -11.75 -19.14 9.74
CA THR A 72 -13.04 -19.05 10.43
C THR A 72 -13.14 -17.76 11.24
N GLU A 73 -14.37 -17.33 11.57
CA GLU A 73 -14.59 -16.12 12.38
C GLU A 73 -13.87 -16.16 13.73
N ALA A 74 -13.75 -17.34 14.35
CA ALA A 74 -13.00 -17.51 15.61
C ALA A 74 -11.49 -17.33 15.43
N GLU A 75 -10.92 -17.82 14.33
CA GLU A 75 -9.51 -17.66 13.98
C GLU A 75 -9.20 -16.20 13.65
N VAL A 76 -10.03 -15.57 12.82
CA VAL A 76 -9.89 -14.14 12.49
C VAL A 76 -10.01 -13.27 13.74
N PHE A 77 -10.94 -13.58 14.64
CA PHE A 77 -11.07 -12.85 15.90
C PHE A 77 -9.79 -12.96 16.76
N ALA A 78 -9.15 -14.13 16.79
CA ALA A 78 -7.88 -14.32 17.49
C ALA A 78 -6.74 -13.55 16.83
N MET A 79 -6.66 -13.57 15.49
CA MET A 79 -5.70 -12.77 14.72
C MET A 79 -5.87 -11.27 15.00
N LEU A 80 -7.12 -10.77 14.96
CA LEU A 80 -7.45 -9.38 15.23
C LEU A 80 -7.03 -8.95 16.65
N ARG A 81 -7.26 -9.80 17.65
CA ARG A 81 -6.81 -9.48 19.01
C ARG A 81 -5.29 -9.32 19.09
N ASN A 82 -4.53 -10.23 18.47
CA ASN A 82 -3.08 -10.15 18.46
C ASN A 82 -2.60 -8.88 17.72
N TYR A 83 -3.21 -8.56 16.58
CA TYR A 83 -2.93 -7.34 15.83
C TYR A 83 -3.16 -6.08 16.69
N LEU A 84 -4.31 -6.00 17.36
CA LEU A 84 -4.66 -4.85 18.21
C LEU A 84 -3.76 -4.70 19.44
N GLU A 85 -3.18 -5.80 19.95
CA GLU A 85 -2.21 -5.75 21.05
C GLU A 85 -0.90 -5.06 20.62
N SER A 86 -0.46 -5.27 19.37
CA SER A 86 0.70 -4.57 18.79
C SER A 86 0.36 -3.14 18.37
N GLU A 87 -0.83 -2.90 17.83
CA GLU A 87 -1.26 -1.58 17.35
C GLU A 87 -1.52 -0.60 18.50
N PHE A 88 -2.11 -1.09 19.59
CA PHE A 88 -2.55 -0.28 20.73
C PHE A 88 -2.00 -0.84 22.06
N PRO A 89 -0.69 -0.97 22.26
CA PRO A 89 -0.10 -1.78 23.34
C PRO A 89 -0.47 -1.32 24.76
N GLN A 90 -0.88 -0.07 24.92
CA GLN A 90 -1.32 0.49 26.21
C GLN A 90 -2.72 1.10 26.17
N ASP A 91 -3.38 1.11 24.99
CA ASP A 91 -4.71 1.68 24.84
C ASP A 91 -5.77 0.57 24.79
N ILE A 92 -6.08 0.06 25.98
CA ILE A 92 -7.11 -0.99 26.16
C ILE A 92 -8.48 -0.52 25.68
N GLN A 93 -8.75 0.79 25.72
CA GLN A 93 -10.02 1.33 25.26
C GLN A 93 -10.10 1.26 23.73
N ALA A 94 -9.07 1.70 23.01
CA ALA A 94 -8.98 1.57 21.56
C ALA A 94 -9.11 0.10 21.11
N GLN A 95 -8.41 -0.83 21.77
CA GLN A 95 -8.55 -2.27 21.47
C GLN A 95 -10.00 -2.77 21.62
N ARG A 96 -10.69 -2.38 22.70
CA ARG A 96 -12.08 -2.78 22.94
C ARG A 96 -13.03 -2.21 21.91
N GLU A 97 -12.84 -0.96 21.52
CA GLU A 97 -13.67 -0.33 20.50
C GLU A 97 -13.44 -0.95 19.13
N ALA A 98 -12.21 -1.32 18.78
CA ALA A 98 -11.90 -2.05 17.55
C ALA A 98 -12.54 -3.45 17.52
N ILE A 99 -12.51 -4.17 18.64
CA ILE A 99 -13.22 -5.45 18.80
C ILE A 99 -14.74 -5.26 18.70
N ALA A 100 -15.27 -4.20 19.29
CA ALA A 100 -16.70 -3.88 19.19
C ALA A 100 -17.11 -3.57 17.75
N LEU A 101 -16.26 -2.88 16.99
CA LEU A 101 -16.49 -2.63 15.56
C LEU A 101 -16.54 -3.94 14.75
N PHE A 102 -15.62 -4.88 15.00
CA PHE A 102 -15.60 -6.18 14.31
C PHE A 102 -16.89 -6.99 14.50
N THR A 103 -17.50 -6.89 15.69
CA THR A 103 -18.71 -7.60 16.09
C THR A 103 -19.99 -6.77 15.95
N ASN A 104 -19.88 -5.56 15.39
CA ASN A 104 -21.01 -4.66 15.17
C ASN A 104 -21.98 -5.28 14.15
N PRO A 105 -23.30 -5.34 14.42
CA PRO A 105 -24.30 -5.86 13.48
C PRO A 105 -24.30 -5.19 12.10
N ASP A 106 -24.06 -3.88 12.02
CA ASP A 106 -24.00 -3.13 10.76
C ASP A 106 -22.75 -3.52 9.96
N ALA A 107 -21.61 -3.68 10.65
CA ALA A 107 -20.38 -4.18 10.03
C ALA A 107 -20.54 -5.62 9.53
N ILE A 108 -21.22 -6.49 10.29
CA ILE A 108 -21.53 -7.86 9.88
C ILE A 108 -22.46 -7.87 8.65
N ALA A 109 -23.46 -6.99 8.61
CA ALA A 109 -24.37 -6.91 7.48
C ALA A 109 -23.68 -6.38 6.22
N LYS A 110 -22.84 -5.35 6.35
CA LYS A 110 -22.11 -4.71 5.25
C LYS A 110 -20.95 -5.57 4.75
N ILE A 111 -20.30 -6.29 5.65
CA ILE A 111 -19.12 -7.11 5.38
C ILE A 111 -19.31 -8.46 6.08
N PRO A 112 -20.03 -9.41 5.46
CA PRO A 112 -20.31 -10.69 6.10
C PRO A 112 -19.07 -11.52 6.38
N ASN A 113 -18.04 -11.39 5.53
CA ASN A 113 -16.80 -12.14 5.65
C ASN A 113 -15.94 -11.63 6.83
N PRO A 114 -15.52 -12.50 7.77
CA PRO A 114 -14.75 -12.07 8.93
C PRO A 114 -13.37 -11.53 8.55
N SER A 115 -12.68 -12.12 7.58
CA SER A 115 -11.35 -11.64 7.17
C SER A 115 -11.41 -10.24 6.57
N LEU A 116 -12.40 -9.97 5.72
CA LEU A 116 -12.62 -8.61 5.18
C LEU A 116 -13.00 -7.61 6.28
N ARG A 117 -13.81 -8.02 7.27
CA ARG A 117 -14.11 -7.15 8.43
C ARG A 117 -12.88 -6.81 9.25
N ALA A 118 -12.03 -7.80 9.53
CA ALA A 118 -10.80 -7.56 10.28
C ALA A 118 -9.84 -6.64 9.49
N GLY A 119 -9.78 -6.79 8.16
CA GLY A 119 -9.07 -5.85 7.28
C GLY A 119 -9.57 -4.41 7.39
N MET A 120 -10.90 -4.20 7.44
CA MET A 120 -11.51 -2.88 7.67
C MET A 120 -11.18 -2.35 9.07
N VAL A 121 -11.29 -3.19 10.11
CA VAL A 121 -10.99 -2.78 11.50
C VAL A 121 -9.52 -2.36 11.64
N ALA A 122 -8.62 -3.00 10.90
CA ALA A 122 -7.19 -2.65 10.87
C ALA A 122 -6.88 -1.29 10.23
N LEU A 123 -7.87 -0.58 9.65
CA LEU A 123 -7.73 0.83 9.27
C LEU A 123 -7.69 1.76 10.50
N ARG A 124 -8.14 1.31 11.68
CA ARG A 124 -8.07 2.13 12.90
C ARG A 124 -6.62 2.44 13.26
N GLY A 125 -6.35 3.71 13.57
CA GLY A 125 -5.01 4.21 13.85
C GLY A 125 -4.16 4.52 12.62
N THR A 126 -4.68 4.31 11.41
CA THR A 126 -4.01 4.62 10.14
C THR A 126 -4.49 5.95 9.58
N LEU A 127 -3.79 6.49 8.57
CA LEU A 127 -4.29 7.66 7.85
C LEU A 127 -5.68 7.41 7.19
N ALA A 128 -6.01 6.14 6.95
CA ALA A 128 -7.20 5.70 6.27
C ALA A 128 -8.38 5.36 7.19
N GLU A 129 -8.25 5.59 8.50
CA GLU A 129 -9.33 5.35 9.48
C GLU A 129 -10.72 5.88 9.06
N PRO A 130 -10.86 7.08 8.44
CA PRO A 130 -12.15 7.57 7.95
C PRO A 130 -12.91 6.64 7.00
N ALA A 131 -12.22 5.78 6.25
CA ALA A 131 -12.89 4.86 5.33
C ALA A 131 -13.83 3.90 6.05
N ILE A 132 -13.62 3.65 7.35
CA ILE A 132 -14.53 2.85 8.17
C ILE A 132 -15.93 3.48 8.18
N ASP A 133 -16.04 4.79 8.42
CA ASP A 133 -17.33 5.48 8.48
C ASP A 133 -17.98 5.58 7.10
N MET A 134 -17.18 5.89 6.07
CA MET A 134 -17.65 5.88 4.67
C MET A 134 -18.24 4.53 4.27
N ILE A 135 -17.56 3.42 4.59
CA ILE A 135 -18.03 2.06 4.25
C ILE A 135 -19.30 1.69 5.02
N LEU A 136 -19.37 2.01 6.32
CA LEU A 136 -20.48 1.55 7.17
C LEU A 136 -21.70 2.48 7.10
N HIS A 137 -21.47 3.77 6.95
CA HIS A 137 -22.44 4.83 7.23
C HIS A 137 -22.50 5.91 6.14
N GLY A 138 -21.59 5.90 5.16
CA GLY A 138 -21.65 6.80 4.02
C GLY A 138 -22.99 6.70 3.30
N THR A 139 -23.52 7.85 2.86
CA THR A 139 -24.79 7.92 2.13
C THR A 139 -24.66 8.77 0.89
N MET A 140 -25.35 8.37 -0.16
CA MET A 140 -25.51 9.17 -1.38
C MET A 140 -26.49 10.32 -1.14
N ALA A 141 -26.55 11.29 -2.07
CA ALA A 141 -27.45 12.45 -1.95
C ALA A 141 -28.94 12.09 -1.85
N ASN A 142 -29.34 10.90 -2.30
CA ASN A 142 -30.70 10.38 -2.19
C ASN A 142 -31.00 9.67 -0.86
N GLY A 143 -30.00 9.52 0.02
CA GLY A 143 -30.09 8.86 1.32
C GLY A 143 -29.84 7.35 1.31
N ASP A 144 -29.61 6.75 0.14
CA ASP A 144 -29.21 5.34 0.04
C ASP A 144 -27.74 5.16 0.50
N PRO A 145 -27.34 3.96 0.95
CA PRO A 145 -25.95 3.69 1.33
C PRO A 145 -24.98 4.00 0.17
N MET A 146 -23.86 4.63 0.50
CA MET A 146 -22.74 4.84 -0.43
C MET A 146 -22.12 3.49 -0.81
N VAL A 147 -21.77 2.66 0.19
CA VAL A 147 -21.32 1.28 -0.01
C VAL A 147 -22.47 0.36 0.36
N GLU A 148 -22.85 -0.55 -0.54
CA GLU A 148 -23.89 -1.56 -0.30
C GLU A 148 -23.34 -2.79 0.41
N ILE A 149 -22.21 -3.33 -0.07
CA ILE A 149 -21.57 -4.53 0.46
C ILE A 149 -20.08 -4.58 0.13
N VAL A 150 -19.30 -5.22 1.01
CA VAL A 150 -17.91 -5.62 0.76
C VAL A 150 -17.85 -7.16 0.76
N GLN A 151 -17.36 -7.75 -0.33
CA GLN A 151 -17.39 -9.21 -0.51
C GLN A 151 -16.24 -9.73 -1.36
N PHE A 152 -16.04 -11.05 -1.34
CA PHE A 152 -15.16 -11.72 -2.30
C PHE A 152 -15.90 -11.99 -3.62
N ASN A 153 -15.20 -11.86 -4.74
CA ASN A 153 -15.67 -12.22 -6.07
C ASN A 153 -14.64 -13.13 -6.78
N ASP A 154 -15.06 -14.36 -7.12
CA ASP A 154 -14.21 -15.38 -7.74
C ASP A 154 -14.03 -15.18 -9.26
N ASP A 155 -14.79 -14.26 -9.87
CA ASP A 155 -14.74 -13.94 -11.31
C ASP A 155 -13.77 -12.79 -11.63
N LEU A 156 -13.13 -12.18 -10.62
CA LEU A 156 -12.16 -11.11 -10.83
C LEU A 156 -10.86 -11.65 -11.47
N PRO A 157 -10.27 -10.91 -12.45
CA PRO A 157 -9.00 -11.30 -13.05
C PRO A 157 -7.89 -11.46 -12.01
N ALA A 158 -6.99 -12.44 -12.21
CA ALA A 158 -5.94 -12.77 -11.23
C ALA A 158 -4.96 -11.61 -10.91
N ASN A 159 -4.90 -10.57 -11.75
CA ASN A 159 -4.09 -9.37 -11.55
C ASN A 159 -4.87 -8.20 -10.90
N VAL A 160 -6.14 -8.40 -10.58
CA VAL A 160 -7.01 -7.45 -9.87
C VAL A 160 -7.17 -7.95 -8.45
N TYR A 161 -6.77 -7.15 -7.47
CA TYR A 161 -6.79 -7.52 -6.04
C TYR A 161 -8.09 -7.10 -5.36
N GLY A 162 -8.63 -5.97 -5.78
CA GLY A 162 -9.99 -5.53 -5.52
C GLY A 162 -10.44 -4.54 -6.59
N MET A 163 -11.73 -4.25 -6.61
CA MET A 163 -12.31 -3.20 -7.43
C MET A 163 -13.69 -2.79 -6.92
N VAL A 164 -14.19 -1.65 -7.39
CA VAL A 164 -15.59 -1.25 -7.29
C VAL A 164 -16.34 -1.63 -8.58
N THR A 165 -17.45 -2.40 -8.49
CA THR A 165 -18.20 -2.86 -9.68
C THR A 165 -19.51 -2.12 -9.97
N TYR A 166 -20.08 -1.47 -8.96
CA TYR A 166 -21.20 -0.54 -9.06
C TYR A 166 -20.79 0.72 -8.31
N ILE A 167 -21.23 1.91 -8.70
CA ILE A 167 -20.86 3.15 -7.98
C ILE A 167 -22.03 3.70 -7.16
N ASP A 168 -23.28 3.44 -7.58
CA ASP A 168 -24.48 3.97 -6.92
C ASP A 168 -25.55 2.86 -6.70
N PRO A 169 -25.48 2.08 -5.61
CA PRO A 169 -24.46 2.10 -4.55
C PRO A 169 -23.20 1.28 -4.88
N MET A 170 -22.11 1.55 -4.15
CA MET A 170 -20.84 0.87 -4.32
C MET A 170 -20.87 -0.59 -3.88
N THR A 171 -20.35 -1.49 -4.70
CA THR A 171 -19.99 -2.85 -4.26
C THR A 171 -18.48 -2.98 -4.34
N ILE A 172 -17.84 -3.13 -3.18
CA ILE A 172 -16.40 -3.32 -3.08
C ILE A 172 -16.13 -4.82 -3.13
N GLU A 173 -15.46 -5.26 -4.19
CA GLU A 173 -15.17 -6.66 -4.42
C GLU A 173 -13.69 -6.93 -4.29
N ILE A 174 -13.34 -7.93 -3.48
CA ILE A 174 -11.98 -8.42 -3.29
C ILE A 174 -11.84 -9.72 -4.07
N ASN A 175 -10.68 -9.97 -4.67
CA ASN A 175 -10.51 -11.18 -5.47
C ASN A 175 -10.62 -12.46 -4.62
N GLY A 176 -11.41 -13.42 -5.10
CA GLY A 176 -11.66 -14.71 -4.47
C GLY A 176 -10.40 -15.56 -4.22
N PHE A 177 -9.31 -15.37 -4.97
CA PHE A 177 -8.05 -16.07 -4.66
C PHE A 177 -7.50 -15.68 -3.28
N GLY A 178 -7.91 -14.53 -2.73
CA GLY A 178 -7.48 -14.02 -1.44
C GLY A 178 -8.18 -14.67 -0.23
N ARG A 179 -9.14 -15.59 -0.39
CA ARG A 179 -9.94 -16.11 0.75
C ARG A 179 -9.11 -16.69 1.90
N ALA A 180 -7.99 -17.35 1.60
CA ALA A 180 -7.10 -17.92 2.61
C ALA A 180 -6.03 -16.93 3.13
N GLU A 181 -6.06 -15.67 2.69
CA GLU A 181 -5.07 -14.66 3.04
C GLU A 181 -5.18 -14.20 4.49
N ASN A 182 -4.08 -13.68 5.03
CA ASN A 182 -4.13 -12.95 6.30
C ASN A 182 -5.09 -11.74 6.17
N PRO A 183 -6.06 -11.59 7.08
CA PRO A 183 -7.05 -10.50 7.03
C PRO A 183 -6.49 -9.10 6.85
N PHE A 184 -5.29 -8.82 7.36
CA PHE A 184 -4.70 -7.47 7.35
C PHE A 184 -4.09 -7.09 6.00
N MET A 185 -3.99 -8.04 5.05
CA MET A 185 -3.57 -7.76 3.67
C MET A 185 -4.66 -7.04 2.86
N PHE A 186 -5.92 -7.07 3.32
CA PHE A 186 -7.03 -6.36 2.70
C PHE A 186 -7.13 -4.90 3.12
N THR A 187 -6.44 -4.48 4.19
CA THR A 187 -6.51 -3.12 4.73
C THR A 187 -6.15 -2.07 3.67
N ARG A 188 -5.08 -2.31 2.89
CA ARG A 188 -4.72 -1.43 1.76
C ARG A 188 -5.86 -1.29 0.75
N THR A 189 -6.46 -2.39 0.32
CA THR A 189 -7.56 -2.35 -0.65
C THR A 189 -8.79 -1.63 -0.06
N LEU A 190 -9.10 -1.87 1.22
CA LEU A 190 -10.22 -1.21 1.89
C LEU A 190 -9.98 0.28 2.18
N ALA A 191 -8.73 0.74 2.17
CA ALA A 191 -8.38 2.17 2.14
C ALA A 191 -8.50 2.77 0.73
N HIS A 192 -8.31 1.95 -0.30
CA HIS A 192 -8.28 2.38 -1.71
C HIS A 192 -9.69 2.51 -2.30
N GLU A 193 -10.47 1.43 -2.26
CA GLU A 193 -11.70 1.31 -3.05
C GLU A 193 -12.78 2.36 -2.70
N PRO A 194 -12.99 2.76 -1.43
CA PRO A 194 -13.99 3.78 -1.10
C PRO A 194 -13.67 5.20 -1.61
N LEU A 195 -12.49 5.43 -2.17
CA LEU A 195 -12.10 6.74 -2.73
C LEU A 195 -12.57 6.94 -4.17
N HIS A 196 -12.89 5.85 -4.90
CA HIS A 196 -13.49 5.95 -6.22
C HIS A 196 -14.84 6.66 -6.13
N SER A 197 -15.17 7.50 -7.12
CA SER A 197 -16.39 8.32 -7.09
C SER A 197 -17.25 8.21 -8.36
N ASP A 198 -16.71 7.57 -9.40
CA ASP A 198 -17.42 7.25 -10.64
C ASP A 198 -16.87 5.94 -11.23
N SER A 199 -17.38 5.54 -12.40
CA SER A 199 -16.98 4.29 -13.05
C SER A 199 -15.69 4.42 -13.89
N PHE A 200 -15.01 5.57 -13.81
CA PHE A 200 -13.86 5.87 -14.63
C PHE A 200 -12.58 5.71 -13.82
N ASN A 201 -11.66 4.87 -14.30
CA ASN A 201 -10.38 4.65 -13.64
C ASN A 201 -9.28 5.36 -14.44
N GLY A 202 -9.02 6.62 -14.06
CA GLY A 202 -7.98 7.46 -14.64
C GLY A 202 -6.60 7.21 -14.03
N VAL A 203 -5.55 7.59 -14.75
CA VAL A 203 -4.16 7.49 -14.23
C VAL A 203 -3.94 8.39 -13.02
N TYR A 204 -4.52 9.59 -13.00
CA TYR A 204 -4.42 10.48 -11.84
C TYR A 204 -5.03 9.85 -10.60
N GLU A 205 -6.26 9.33 -10.73
CA GLU A 205 -6.98 8.66 -9.65
C GLU A 205 -6.18 7.46 -9.13
N GLU A 206 -5.96 6.43 -9.94
CA GLU A 206 -5.24 5.23 -9.53
C GLU A 206 -3.84 5.52 -8.97
N GLY A 207 -3.12 6.48 -9.55
CA GLY A 207 -1.81 6.90 -9.08
C GLY A 207 -1.84 7.57 -7.71
N ILE A 208 -2.83 8.44 -7.47
CA ILE A 208 -3.05 9.11 -6.17
C ILE A 208 -3.54 8.10 -5.13
N LEU A 209 -4.51 7.26 -5.48
CA LEU A 209 -5.04 6.22 -4.60
C LEU A 209 -3.93 5.25 -4.19
N ALA A 210 -3.12 4.79 -5.15
CA ALA A 210 -1.97 3.95 -4.87
C ALA A 210 -0.89 4.66 -4.03
N ALA A 211 -0.72 5.97 -4.17
CA ALA A 211 0.20 6.72 -3.32
C ALA A 211 -0.28 6.75 -1.86
N LEU A 212 -1.57 6.99 -1.64
CA LEU A 212 -2.18 7.09 -0.30
C LEU A 212 -2.31 5.71 0.37
N ASP A 213 -2.80 4.70 -0.35
CA ASP A 213 -2.97 3.35 0.19
C ASP A 213 -1.63 2.68 0.54
N THR A 214 -0.54 3.06 -0.14
CA THR A 214 0.79 2.55 0.14
C THR A 214 1.33 3.14 1.44
N LEU A 215 0.94 4.37 1.79
CA LEU A 215 1.27 4.93 3.10
C LEU A 215 0.58 4.13 4.22
N VAL A 216 -0.68 3.70 4.03
CA VAL A 216 -1.37 2.80 4.98
C VAL A 216 -0.61 1.49 5.17
N TYR A 217 -0.14 0.88 4.07
CA TYR A 217 0.63 -0.36 4.18
C TYR A 217 1.98 -0.15 4.86
N LEU A 218 2.65 0.99 4.62
CA LEU A 218 3.88 1.35 5.34
C LEU A 218 3.62 1.54 6.85
N GLU A 219 2.49 2.13 7.25
CA GLU A 219 2.08 2.25 8.65
C GLU A 219 1.90 0.87 9.28
N GLN A 220 1.26 -0.07 8.55
CA GLN A 220 1.13 -1.45 9.00
C GLN A 220 2.50 -2.12 9.16
N LEU A 221 3.40 -2.00 8.18
CA LEU A 221 4.72 -2.65 8.24
C LEU A 221 5.59 -2.12 9.37
N ALA A 222 5.44 -0.85 9.77
CA ALA A 222 6.16 -0.28 10.89
C ALA A 222 5.84 -0.96 12.23
N ARG A 223 4.65 -1.59 12.36
CA ARG A 223 4.16 -2.21 13.60
C ARG A 223 3.96 -3.73 13.49
N HIS A 224 3.71 -4.24 12.29
CA HIS A 224 3.40 -5.64 11.96
C HIS A 224 4.33 -6.15 10.84
N PRO A 225 5.64 -6.26 11.11
CA PRO A 225 6.64 -6.59 10.09
C PRO A 225 6.43 -7.97 9.46
N GLU A 226 5.72 -8.88 10.13
CA GLU A 226 5.41 -10.20 9.61
C GLU A 226 4.60 -10.16 8.31
N LEU A 227 3.82 -9.10 8.08
CA LEU A 227 3.02 -8.93 6.85
C LEU A 227 3.88 -8.86 5.59
N ALA A 228 5.10 -8.31 5.68
CA ALA A 228 6.03 -8.24 4.55
C ALA A 228 6.58 -9.61 4.15
N THR A 229 6.66 -10.56 5.08
CA THR A 229 7.36 -11.86 4.88
C THR A 229 6.43 -13.02 4.60
N MET A 230 5.14 -12.76 4.42
CA MET A 230 4.13 -13.78 4.15
C MET A 230 4.35 -14.52 2.82
N GLY A 231 5.04 -13.91 1.86
CA GLY A 231 5.37 -14.52 0.55
C GLY A 231 4.17 -14.74 -0.38
N THR A 232 2.98 -14.28 0.01
CA THR A 232 1.76 -14.41 -0.78
C THR A 232 1.70 -13.39 -1.91
N GLN A 233 0.80 -13.62 -2.86
CA GLN A 233 0.58 -12.71 -3.98
C GLN A 233 0.18 -11.30 -3.54
N PHE A 234 -0.61 -11.14 -2.47
CA PHE A 234 -0.91 -9.81 -1.90
C PHE A 234 0.35 -9.18 -1.29
N ALA A 235 1.08 -9.92 -0.45
CA ALA A 235 2.26 -9.39 0.24
C ALA A 235 3.31 -8.90 -0.74
N ARG A 236 3.63 -9.71 -1.75
CA ARG A 236 4.65 -9.36 -2.75
C ARG A 236 4.26 -8.17 -3.63
N PHE A 237 2.96 -8.00 -3.91
CA PHE A 237 2.46 -6.83 -4.62
C PHE A 237 2.53 -5.57 -3.76
N HIS A 238 2.07 -5.63 -2.51
CA HIS A 238 2.12 -4.49 -1.58
C HIS A 238 3.58 -4.10 -1.28
N ASN A 239 4.47 -5.07 -1.07
CA ASN A 239 5.91 -4.85 -0.87
C ASN A 239 6.56 -4.12 -2.04
N ALA A 240 6.21 -4.47 -3.29
CA ALA A 240 6.74 -3.79 -4.46
C ALA A 240 6.29 -2.33 -4.53
N ASN A 241 5.03 -2.04 -4.15
CA ASN A 241 4.53 -0.67 -4.05
C ASN A 241 5.24 0.11 -2.94
N ALA A 242 5.40 -0.50 -1.76
CA ALA A 242 6.08 0.07 -0.62
C ALA A 242 7.56 0.38 -0.91
N LEU A 243 8.30 -0.54 -1.55
CA LEU A 243 9.69 -0.33 -1.94
C LEU A 243 9.83 0.88 -2.86
N ALA A 244 9.00 0.97 -3.89
CA ALA A 244 9.02 2.11 -4.80
C ALA A 244 8.61 3.42 -4.13
N ARG A 245 7.69 3.39 -3.16
CA ARG A 245 7.32 4.57 -2.38
C ARG A 245 8.49 5.01 -1.51
N LEU A 246 9.10 4.08 -0.76
CA LEU A 246 10.27 4.33 0.08
C LEU A 246 11.42 4.90 -0.74
N ASN A 247 11.73 4.31 -1.90
CA ASN A 247 12.85 4.73 -2.75
C ASN A 247 12.61 5.98 -3.59
N SER A 248 11.44 6.61 -3.47
CA SER A 248 11.08 7.84 -4.18
C SER A 248 11.02 9.01 -3.21
N GLY A 249 11.75 10.10 -3.49
CA GLY A 249 11.95 11.21 -2.56
C GLY A 249 13.37 11.76 -2.57
N THR A 250 13.66 12.69 -1.65
CA THR A 250 15.01 13.21 -1.39
C THR A 250 15.24 13.38 0.11
N GLY A 251 16.49 13.17 0.56
CA GLY A 251 16.81 13.28 1.98
C GLY A 251 16.06 12.22 2.79
N SER A 252 15.34 12.63 3.84
CA SER A 252 14.40 11.74 4.57
C SER A 252 12.96 11.81 4.06
N ASP A 253 12.59 12.85 3.29
CA ASP A 253 11.22 13.04 2.82
C ASP A 253 10.87 12.01 1.71
N LEU A 254 9.66 11.46 1.75
CA LEU A 254 9.06 10.77 0.60
C LEU A 254 8.73 11.79 -0.50
N GLY A 255 8.71 11.34 -1.76
CA GLY A 255 8.28 12.15 -2.90
C GLY A 255 7.65 11.29 -4.00
N LEU A 256 6.71 11.83 -4.74
CA LEU A 256 6.09 11.22 -5.91
C LEU A 256 6.91 11.45 -7.18
N TYR A 257 7.42 12.67 -7.39
CA TYR A 257 8.23 13.03 -8.57
C TYR A 257 9.73 13.02 -8.31
N GLN A 258 10.11 13.25 -7.06
CA GLN A 258 11.50 13.44 -6.66
C GLN A 258 12.29 12.13 -6.79
N THR A 259 13.48 12.24 -7.37
CA THR A 259 14.37 11.10 -7.59
C THR A 259 15.57 11.17 -6.64
N ASN A 260 16.07 10.02 -6.19
CA ASN A 260 17.35 9.92 -5.49
C ASN A 260 18.52 9.97 -6.50
N GLY A 261 18.76 11.13 -7.10
CA GLY A 261 19.85 11.34 -8.07
C GLY A 261 19.66 10.65 -9.42
N ALA A 262 18.41 10.54 -9.89
CA ALA A 262 18.02 9.78 -11.09
C ALA A 262 18.41 8.28 -11.07
N VAL A 263 18.64 7.72 -9.88
CA VAL A 263 18.81 6.28 -9.68
C VAL A 263 17.43 5.61 -9.69
N GLN A 264 17.38 4.37 -10.16
CA GLN A 264 16.14 3.59 -10.24
C GLN A 264 15.58 3.31 -8.84
N ILE A 265 14.26 3.40 -8.68
CA ILE A 265 13.56 3.10 -7.41
C ILE A 265 13.49 1.59 -7.11
N PHE A 266 13.78 0.77 -8.12
CA PHE A 266 13.94 -0.67 -8.01
C PHE A 266 15.38 -1.05 -8.39
N PRO A 267 16.35 -0.92 -7.45
CA PRO A 267 17.75 -1.24 -7.75
C PRO A 267 17.88 -2.64 -8.36
N CYS A 268 18.72 -2.75 -9.39
CA CYS A 268 18.99 -3.99 -10.14
C CYS A 268 17.79 -4.61 -10.88
N SER A 269 16.63 -3.95 -10.97
CA SER A 269 15.55 -4.43 -11.85
C SER A 269 16.01 -4.42 -13.31
N ALA A 270 15.88 -5.57 -13.99
CA ALA A 270 16.20 -5.69 -15.41
C ALA A 270 15.06 -5.18 -16.33
N THR A 271 13.86 -4.98 -15.78
CA THR A 271 12.63 -4.71 -16.53
C THR A 271 12.07 -3.32 -16.28
N ILE A 272 12.34 -2.74 -15.11
CA ILE A 272 11.76 -1.47 -14.69
C ILE A 272 12.86 -0.47 -14.40
N THR A 273 12.84 0.68 -15.09
CA THR A 273 13.87 1.71 -14.99
C THR A 273 13.38 3.02 -14.37
N PHE A 274 12.20 3.02 -13.75
CA PHE A 274 11.61 4.20 -13.15
C PHE A 274 12.50 4.79 -12.04
N THR A 275 12.60 6.11 -12.01
CA THR A 275 13.44 6.89 -11.08
C THR A 275 12.62 7.62 -10.02
N SER A 276 11.30 7.61 -10.14
CA SER A 276 10.36 8.09 -9.13
C SER A 276 9.07 7.26 -9.13
N PHE A 277 8.33 7.33 -8.01
CA PHE A 277 7.07 6.60 -7.84
C PHE A 277 6.07 6.94 -8.95
N TRP A 278 5.93 8.22 -9.31
CA TRP A 278 4.98 8.68 -10.31
C TRP A 278 5.34 8.26 -11.74
N GLU A 279 6.64 8.07 -12.03
CA GLU A 279 7.08 7.68 -13.36
C GLU A 279 6.43 6.36 -13.84
N ARG A 280 6.10 5.45 -12.92
CA ARG A 280 5.43 4.18 -13.27
C ARG A 280 4.08 4.35 -13.96
N TYR A 281 3.42 5.48 -13.73
CA TYR A 281 2.08 5.76 -14.21
C TYR A 281 2.12 6.50 -15.57
N ARG A 282 3.27 7.04 -15.98
CA ARG A 282 3.44 7.87 -17.19
C ARG A 282 3.27 7.12 -18.51
N ASP A 283 3.50 5.81 -18.51
CA ASP A 283 3.37 5.00 -19.73
C ASP A 283 1.91 4.62 -20.06
N ASN A 284 0.96 4.95 -19.18
CA ASN A 284 -0.47 4.74 -19.42
C ASN A 284 -1.08 5.95 -20.18
N PRO A 285 -1.78 5.74 -21.31
CA PRO A 285 -2.27 6.85 -22.14
C PRO A 285 -3.45 7.64 -21.53
N VAL A 286 -4.08 7.20 -20.45
CA VAL A 286 -5.35 7.76 -19.95
C VAL A 286 -5.15 8.71 -18.76
N PHE A 287 -4.48 9.84 -19.02
CA PHE A 287 -4.38 10.96 -18.08
C PHE A 287 -5.61 11.85 -18.17
N GLU A 288 -6.72 11.41 -17.58
CA GLU A 288 -7.95 12.22 -17.48
C GLU A 288 -8.27 12.48 -16.01
N GLU A 289 -8.85 13.66 -15.77
CA GLU A 289 -9.32 14.08 -14.45
C GLU A 289 -10.63 13.37 -14.12
N SER A 290 -10.80 13.00 -12.85
CA SER A 290 -12.03 12.40 -12.32
C SER A 290 -12.43 13.11 -11.01
N PRO A 291 -13.71 13.06 -10.60
CA PRO A 291 -14.15 13.70 -9.37
C PRO A 291 -13.55 13.00 -8.14
N GLY A 292 -13.21 13.77 -7.11
CA GLY A 292 -12.91 13.22 -5.79
C GLY A 292 -14.16 13.09 -4.94
N ASN A 293 -14.00 12.63 -3.69
CA ASN A 293 -15.07 12.55 -2.70
C ASN A 293 -14.66 13.12 -1.34
N GLU A 294 -15.61 13.19 -0.41
CA GLU A 294 -15.36 13.74 0.94
C GLU A 294 -14.27 12.97 1.69
N LEU A 295 -14.21 11.64 1.52
CA LEU A 295 -13.21 10.77 2.14
C LEU A 295 -11.78 11.15 1.72
N LEU A 296 -11.58 11.52 0.45
CA LEU A 296 -10.28 12.02 -0.03
C LEU A 296 -9.83 13.25 0.75
N GLY A 297 -10.74 14.18 1.07
CA GLY A 297 -10.45 15.36 1.89
C GLY A 297 -9.90 14.97 3.26
N GLU A 298 -10.51 13.98 3.91
CA GLU A 298 -10.06 13.49 5.22
C GLU A 298 -8.68 12.82 5.16
N TYR A 299 -8.33 12.17 4.06
CA TYR A 299 -6.99 11.59 3.86
C TYR A 299 -5.96 12.69 3.64
N LEU A 300 -6.31 13.72 2.84
CA LEU A 300 -5.43 14.85 2.54
C LEU A 300 -5.09 15.66 3.80
N GLU A 301 -6.03 15.82 4.72
CA GLU A 301 -5.78 16.46 6.02
C GLU A 301 -4.70 15.71 6.84
N ARG A 302 -4.64 14.39 6.74
CA ARG A 302 -3.70 13.55 7.50
C ARG A 302 -2.30 13.49 6.89
N VAL A 303 -2.17 13.66 5.58
CA VAL A 303 -0.85 13.76 4.92
C VAL A 303 -0.29 15.19 4.90
N GLN A 304 -1.10 16.19 5.29
CA GLN A 304 -0.73 17.61 5.28
C GLN A 304 0.52 17.89 6.12
N LYS A 305 1.53 18.50 5.49
CA LYS A 305 2.74 19.00 6.17
C LYS A 305 2.53 20.45 6.60
N PRO A 306 2.91 20.85 7.82
CA PRO A 306 2.79 22.23 8.27
C PRO A 306 3.51 23.22 7.34
N GLY A 307 2.81 24.30 6.97
CA GLY A 307 3.35 25.36 6.10
C GLY A 307 3.42 25.02 4.61
N LYS A 308 2.87 23.87 4.18
CA LYS A 308 2.70 23.52 2.77
C LYS A 308 1.30 23.90 2.26
N PRO A 309 1.08 23.93 0.93
CA PRO A 309 -0.25 24.15 0.38
C PRO A 309 -1.26 23.12 0.90
N ILE A 310 -2.51 23.55 1.05
CA ILE A 310 -3.65 22.67 1.34
C ILE A 310 -4.10 22.04 0.03
N CYS A 311 -4.22 20.72 0.01
CA CYS A 311 -4.65 19.99 -1.18
C CYS A 311 -6.18 20.06 -1.34
N SER A 312 -6.66 20.19 -2.57
CA SER A 312 -8.09 20.11 -2.87
C SER A 312 -8.50 18.67 -3.09
N ALA A 313 -9.62 18.26 -2.51
CA ALA A 313 -10.24 16.95 -2.73
C ALA A 313 -11.29 16.96 -3.85
N ASP A 314 -11.44 18.07 -4.58
CA ASP A 314 -12.53 18.22 -5.57
C ASP A 314 -12.38 17.25 -6.76
N ARG A 315 -11.15 16.88 -7.11
CA ARG A 315 -10.83 16.04 -8.27
C ARG A 315 -9.48 15.34 -8.13
N PHE A 316 -9.34 14.22 -8.81
CA PHE A 316 -8.05 13.60 -9.11
C PHE A 316 -7.47 14.23 -10.37
N ASP A 317 -6.45 15.08 -10.21
CA ASP A 317 -5.77 15.77 -11.31
C ASP A 317 -4.27 15.97 -11.01
N GLU A 318 -3.53 16.55 -11.94
CA GLU A 318 -2.10 16.85 -11.76
C GLU A 318 -1.85 17.78 -10.57
N ALA A 319 -2.73 18.75 -10.33
CA ALA A 319 -2.57 19.71 -9.24
C ALA A 319 -2.65 19.03 -7.87
N LEU A 320 -3.50 18.01 -7.72
CA LEU A 320 -3.58 17.19 -6.53
C LEU A 320 -2.31 16.34 -6.37
N VAL A 321 -1.77 15.74 -7.44
CA VAL A 321 -0.48 15.02 -7.38
C VAL A 321 0.63 15.95 -6.91
N ASP A 322 0.73 17.15 -7.50
CA ASP A 322 1.73 18.17 -7.14
C ASP A 322 1.59 18.64 -5.68
N CYS A 323 0.36 18.69 -5.18
CA CYS A 323 0.11 19.05 -3.78
C CYS A 323 0.49 17.91 -2.83
N ILE A 324 0.13 16.66 -3.17
CA ILE A 324 0.49 15.48 -2.39
C ILE A 324 2.02 15.31 -2.38
N ASP A 325 2.74 15.52 -3.48
CA ASP A 325 4.23 15.45 -3.50
C ASP A 325 4.88 16.35 -2.44
N GLN A 326 4.23 17.45 -2.06
CA GLN A 326 4.69 18.38 -1.04
C GLN A 326 4.21 18.03 0.39
N ASN A 327 3.23 17.13 0.50
CA ASN A 327 2.51 16.75 1.72
C ASN A 327 2.60 15.22 1.93
N GLN A 328 3.60 14.79 2.70
CA GLN A 328 3.90 13.37 2.94
C GLN A 328 4.09 13.08 4.43
N ASN A 329 3.32 13.76 5.29
CA ASN A 329 3.55 13.76 6.74
C ASN A 329 2.82 12.64 7.50
N ALA A 330 2.35 11.60 6.80
CA ALA A 330 1.61 10.51 7.45
C ALA A 330 2.49 9.63 8.34
N LEU A 331 3.74 9.39 7.94
CA LEU A 331 4.68 8.55 8.69
C LEU A 331 5.86 9.36 9.21
N THR A 332 6.40 8.97 10.37
CA THR A 332 7.68 9.48 10.86
C THR A 332 8.86 8.79 10.17
N ASP A 333 10.05 9.39 10.28
CA ASP A 333 11.29 8.78 9.77
C ASP A 333 11.53 7.39 10.40
N GLU A 334 11.24 7.22 11.69
CA GLU A 334 11.36 5.94 12.39
C GLU A 334 10.42 4.88 11.83
N GLU A 335 9.17 5.25 11.50
CA GLU A 335 8.20 4.33 10.92
C GLU A 335 8.60 3.91 9.50
N LEU A 336 9.12 4.84 8.70
CA LEU A 336 9.65 4.53 7.36
C LEU A 336 10.84 3.58 7.43
N VAL A 337 11.74 3.77 8.40
CA VAL A 337 12.88 2.87 8.61
C VAL A 337 12.44 1.51 9.14
N ALA A 338 11.45 1.45 10.05
CA ALA A 338 10.88 0.19 10.51
C ALA A 338 10.22 -0.59 9.36
N ALA A 339 9.47 0.09 8.49
CA ALA A 339 8.89 -0.51 7.29
C ALA A 339 9.98 -0.99 6.30
N ALA A 340 11.06 -0.22 6.12
CA ALA A 340 12.19 -0.64 5.30
C ALA A 340 12.91 -1.88 5.88
N ALA A 341 13.00 -2.00 7.21
CA ALA A 341 13.52 -3.19 7.87
C ALA A 341 12.59 -4.41 7.68
N ALA A 342 11.27 -4.23 7.81
CA ALA A 342 10.28 -5.28 7.56
C ALA A 342 10.38 -5.88 6.15
N LEU A 343 10.69 -5.03 5.17
CA LEU A 343 10.92 -5.40 3.77
C LEU A 343 12.30 -6.04 3.49
N GLN A 344 13.11 -6.27 4.53
CA GLN A 344 14.47 -6.83 4.43
C GLN A 344 15.35 -6.05 3.44
N LEU A 345 15.38 -4.73 3.58
CA LEU A 345 16.18 -3.85 2.74
C LEU A 345 17.57 -3.58 3.33
N ALA A 346 18.51 -3.21 2.46
CA ALA A 346 19.86 -2.77 2.81
C ALA A 346 20.16 -1.37 2.27
N LEU A 347 21.11 -0.69 2.93
CA LEU A 347 21.72 0.51 2.38
C LEU A 347 22.55 0.16 1.14
N PRO A 348 22.69 1.06 0.15
CA PRO A 348 23.64 0.86 -0.94
C PRO A 348 25.08 0.81 -0.41
N ALA A 349 25.91 -0.03 -1.01
CA ALA A 349 27.35 -0.08 -0.77
C ALA A 349 28.03 1.22 -1.27
N GLU A 350 29.02 1.70 -0.51
CA GLU A 350 29.81 2.91 -0.85
C GLU A 350 30.79 2.72 -2.01
#